data_AF-A0A914DHM0-F1
#
_entry.id   AF-A0A914DHM0-F1
#
_cell.length_a   1.000
_cell.length_b   1.000
_cell.length_c   1.000
_cell.angle_alpha   90.00
_cell.angle_beta   90.00
_cell.angle_gamma   90.00
#
_symmetry.space_group_name_H-M   'P 1'
#
loop_
_entity.id
_entity.type
_entity.pdbx_description
1 polymer ?
#
loop_
_entity_poly.entity_id
_entity_poly.type
_entity_poly.pdbx_seq_one_letter_code
_entity_poly.pdbx_strand_id
1 'polypeptide(L)'
;VGKAGPTGLAYKCYMETSFTIQDDGILNATTKTYSNLMRIFGNGFTGGVFMTLMDTEKKNIWSSELHAFNVKAGDSRTDRWNETIPLKIFPSIKYYGIVHKHVPANHVKWFAKNQNKLFAETKENAELIMVAKN
;
A
#
# COMPACT_ATOMS: atom_id res chain seq x y z
N VAL A 1 33.33 29.38 18.92
CA VAL A 1 33.28 28.72 17.59
C VAL A 1 32.70 27.33 17.78
N GLY A 2 31.45 27.10 17.40
CA GLY A 2 30.80 25.80 17.47
C GLY A 2 30.09 25.52 16.15
N LYS A 3 30.64 24.63 15.33
CA LYS A 3 30.00 24.19 14.08
C LYS A 3 28.90 23.19 14.45
N ALA A 4 27.64 23.61 14.33
CA ALA A 4 26.54 22.68 14.21
C ALA A 4 26.61 22.06 12.81
N GLY A 5 27.11 20.82 12.72
CA GLY A 5 26.97 19.98 11.53
C GLY A 5 25.50 19.62 11.29
N PRO A 6 25.12 19.27 10.05
CA PRO A 6 23.74 19.28 9.60
C PRO A 6 22.90 18.26 10.38
N THR A 7 21.77 18.72 10.90
CA THR A 7 20.69 17.87 11.41
C THR A 7 20.29 16.91 10.28
N GLY A 8 20.49 15.61 10.52
CA GLY A 8 20.24 14.56 9.53
C GLY A 8 18.82 14.64 8.99
N LEU A 9 18.68 15.08 7.74
CA LEU A 9 17.47 14.92 6.96
C LEU A 9 17.28 13.41 6.77
N ALA A 10 16.38 12.80 7.55
CA ALA A 10 16.02 11.41 7.37
C ALA A 10 15.39 11.25 5.98
N TYR A 11 16.13 10.65 5.05
CA TYR A 11 15.64 10.25 3.74
C TYR A 11 14.49 9.26 3.94
N LYS A 12 13.26 9.71 3.71
CA LYS A 12 12.06 8.89 3.88
C LYS A 12 11.25 8.87 2.59
N CYS A 13 10.99 7.66 2.11
CA CYS A 13 9.95 7.39 1.14
C CYS A 13 8.78 6.78 1.90
N TYR A 14 7.56 7.21 1.58
CA TYR A 14 6.39 6.82 2.35
C TYR A 14 5.16 6.66 1.43
N MET A 15 4.29 5.73 1.82
CA MET A 15 2.98 5.53 1.21
C MET A 15 1.92 5.49 2.28
N GLU A 16 0.77 6.06 1.96
CA GLU A 16 -0.43 6.01 2.78
C GLU A 16 -1.61 5.70 1.88
N THR A 17 -2.52 4.84 2.32
CA THR A 17 -3.74 4.55 1.58
C THR A 17 -4.94 4.65 2.51
N SER A 18 -5.91 5.46 2.12
CA SER A 18 -7.26 5.45 2.68
C SER A 18 -8.22 4.79 1.71
N PHE A 19 -9.28 4.17 2.21
CA PHE A 19 -10.26 3.49 1.37
C PHE A 19 -11.65 3.44 1.98
N THR A 20 -12.63 3.13 1.14
CA THR A 20 -14.00 2.80 1.51
C THR A 20 -14.44 1.58 0.70
N ILE A 21 -15.23 0.68 1.31
CA ILE A 21 -15.90 -0.41 0.61
C ILE A 21 -17.39 -0.10 0.68
N GLN A 22 -18.03 0.01 -0.47
CA GLN A 22 -19.46 0.25 -0.59
C GLN A 22 -20.23 -1.08 -0.56
N ASP A 23 -21.52 -1.02 -0.22
CA ASP A 23 -22.39 -2.21 -0.10
C ASP A 23 -22.61 -2.95 -1.42
N ASP A 24 -22.33 -2.27 -2.55
CA ASP A 24 -22.43 -2.81 -3.90
C ASP A 24 -21.17 -3.55 -4.38
N GLY A 25 -20.13 -3.66 -3.55
CA GLY A 25 -18.89 -4.34 -3.91
C GLY A 25 -17.75 -3.40 -4.29
N ILE A 26 -17.99 -2.10 -4.41
CA ILE A 26 -16.96 -1.19 -4.93
C ILE A 26 -16.00 -0.76 -3.81
N LEU A 27 -14.74 -1.17 -3.94
CA LEU A 27 -13.62 -0.63 -3.19
C LEU A 27 -13.14 0.66 -3.88
N ASN A 28 -13.22 1.79 -3.19
CA ASN A 28 -12.61 3.04 -3.62
C ASN A 28 -11.45 3.39 -2.69
N ALA A 29 -10.26 3.54 -3.26
CA ALA A 29 -9.04 3.83 -2.50
C ALA A 29 -8.32 5.07 -3.04
N THR A 30 -7.65 5.77 -2.13
CA THR A 30 -6.80 6.91 -2.43
C THR A 30 -5.42 6.65 -1.81
N THR A 31 -4.39 6.64 -2.64
CA THR A 31 -3.01 6.42 -2.20
C THR A 31 -2.19 7.67 -2.37
N LYS A 32 -1.55 8.12 -1.29
CA LYS A 32 -0.54 9.17 -1.30
C LYS A 32 0.84 8.54 -1.31
N THR A 33 1.67 8.95 -2.26
CA THR A 33 3.06 8.51 -2.41
C THR A 33 3.98 9.72 -2.24
N TYR A 34 5.01 9.60 -1.41
CA TYR A 34 5.92 10.70 -1.10
C TYR A 34 7.37 10.26 -1.10
N SER A 35 8.26 11.11 -1.63
CA SER A 35 9.71 10.94 -1.54
C SER A 35 10.38 12.21 -1.02
N ASN A 36 10.98 12.13 0.18
CA ASN A 36 11.88 13.16 0.69
C ASN A 36 13.36 12.89 0.32
N LEU A 37 13.62 12.10 -0.72
CA LEU A 37 14.98 11.94 -1.21
C LEU A 37 15.44 13.27 -1.79
N MET A 38 16.60 13.79 -1.38
CA MET A 38 17.14 14.98 -2.03
C MET A 38 17.41 14.64 -3.49
N ARG A 39 17.04 15.57 -4.38
CA ARG A 39 17.16 15.45 -5.84
C ARG A 39 18.57 15.07 -6.32
N ILE A 40 19.60 15.42 -5.53
CA ILE A 40 21.01 15.10 -5.78
C ILE A 40 21.36 13.60 -5.64
N PHE A 41 20.59 12.82 -4.87
CA PHE A 41 20.85 11.38 -4.67
C PHE A 41 20.09 10.48 -5.64
N GLY A 42 19.20 11.04 -6.48
CA GLY A 42 18.65 10.41 -7.67
C GLY A 42 18.10 8.98 -7.53
N ASN A 43 16.77 8.86 -7.47
CA ASN A 43 15.93 7.88 -8.22
C ASN A 43 14.48 7.88 -7.74
N GLY A 44 13.97 9.01 -7.19
CA GLY A 44 12.58 9.13 -6.77
C GLY A 44 12.13 7.98 -5.86
N PHE A 45 10.85 7.66 -5.89
CA PHE A 45 10.32 6.48 -5.21
C PHE A 45 9.28 5.81 -6.10
N THR A 46 9.42 4.50 -6.26
CA THR A 46 8.38 3.67 -6.89
C THR A 46 7.73 2.82 -5.81
N GLY A 47 6.50 3.15 -5.48
CA GLY A 47 5.70 2.46 -4.48
C GLY A 47 4.72 1.50 -5.13
N GLY A 48 4.33 0.45 -4.43
CA GLY A 48 3.23 -0.41 -4.80
C GLY A 48 2.34 -0.64 -3.60
N VAL A 49 1.02 -0.64 -3.83
CA VAL A 49 0.03 -1.04 -2.83
C VAL A 49 -0.84 -2.16 -3.39
N PHE A 50 -1.17 -3.09 -2.53
CA PHE A 50 -2.35 -3.94 -2.73
C PHE A 50 -3.07 -4.12 -1.40
N MET A 51 -4.36 -4.43 -1.49
CA MET A 51 -5.21 -4.70 -0.35
C MET A 51 -5.60 -6.17 -0.31
N THR A 52 -5.88 -6.65 0.88
CA THR A 52 -6.40 -8.01 1.09
C THR A 52 -7.56 -7.97 2.07
N LEU A 53 -8.51 -8.86 1.85
CA LEU A 53 -9.65 -9.10 2.71
C LEU A 53 -9.56 -10.51 3.27
N MET A 54 -9.92 -10.65 4.53
CA MET A 54 -9.76 -11.88 5.28
C MET A 54 -11.01 -12.27 6.03
N ASP A 55 -11.15 -13.57 6.26
CA ASP A 55 -12.18 -14.16 7.11
C ASP A 55 -11.83 -14.12 8.61
N THR A 56 -12.69 -14.72 9.43
CA THR A 56 -12.51 -14.84 10.89
C THR A 56 -11.21 -15.56 11.28
N GLU A 57 -10.66 -16.41 10.42
CA GLU A 57 -9.43 -17.18 10.65
C GLU A 57 -8.18 -16.43 10.14
N LYS A 58 -8.35 -15.17 9.70
CA LYS A 58 -7.32 -14.37 9.03
C LYS A 58 -6.79 -15.06 7.77
N LYS A 59 -7.62 -15.88 7.11
CA LYS A 59 -7.30 -16.44 5.80
C LYS A 59 -7.68 -15.43 4.73
N ASN A 60 -6.77 -15.21 3.78
CA ASN A 60 -7.05 -14.34 2.64
C ASN A 60 -8.17 -14.97 1.77
N ILE A 61 -9.25 -14.21 1.59
CA ILE A 61 -10.40 -14.59 0.75
C ILE A 61 -10.51 -13.73 -0.51
N TRP A 62 -9.76 -12.62 -0.59
CA TRP A 62 -9.64 -11.75 -1.76
C TRP A 62 -8.44 -10.81 -1.63
N SER A 63 -7.81 -10.50 -2.78
CA SER A 63 -6.77 -9.49 -2.89
C SER A 63 -7.06 -8.57 -4.07
N SER A 64 -6.71 -7.30 -3.93
CA SER A 64 -6.68 -6.35 -5.03
C SER A 64 -5.52 -6.66 -5.98
N GLU A 65 -5.58 -6.12 -7.19
CA GLU A 65 -4.40 -6.00 -8.04
C GLU A 65 -3.34 -5.11 -7.38
N LEU A 66 -2.09 -5.21 -7.88
CA LEU A 66 -1.00 -4.35 -7.44
C LEU A 66 -1.10 -3.00 -8.15
N HIS A 67 -1.38 -1.94 -7.39
CA HIS A 67 -1.34 -0.57 -7.88
C HIS A 67 0.04 0.01 -7.67
N ALA A 68 0.75 0.29 -8.77
CA ALA A 68 2.09 0.85 -8.74
C ALA A 68 2.05 2.38 -8.96
N PHE A 69 2.86 3.09 -8.18
CA PHE A 69 2.98 4.54 -8.22
C PHE A 69 4.44 4.94 -8.28
N ASN A 70 4.71 6.07 -8.92
CA ASN A 70 6.04 6.64 -9.00
C ASN A 70 6.00 8.15 -8.72
N VAL A 71 6.97 8.60 -7.93
CA VAL A 71 7.21 10.02 -7.67
C VAL A 71 8.68 10.35 -7.88
N LYS A 72 8.97 11.58 -8.31
CA LYS A 72 10.34 12.07 -8.41
C LYS A 72 10.88 12.37 -7.00
N ALA A 73 12.20 12.55 -6.91
CA ALA A 73 12.85 12.92 -5.65
C ALA A 73 12.39 14.32 -5.20
N GLY A 74 11.97 14.44 -3.94
CA GLY A 74 11.42 15.68 -3.38
C GLY A 74 9.97 15.95 -3.78
N ASP A 75 9.26 14.96 -4.32
CA ASP A 75 7.91 15.10 -4.86
C ASP A 75 6.87 14.24 -4.10
N SER A 76 5.60 14.58 -4.29
CA SER A 76 4.46 13.83 -3.77
C SER A 76 3.35 13.72 -4.80
N ARG A 77 2.64 12.60 -4.79
CA ARG A 77 1.49 12.37 -5.67
C ARG A 77 0.37 11.71 -4.89
N THR A 78 -0.86 12.01 -5.28
CA THR A 78 -2.06 11.34 -4.79
C THR A 78 -2.80 10.74 -5.96
N ASP A 79 -3.11 9.46 -5.86
CA ASP A 79 -3.79 8.69 -6.89
C ASP A 79 -5.05 8.03 -6.33
N ARG A 80 -6.09 7.98 -7.16
CA ARG A 80 -7.32 7.26 -6.86
C ARG A 80 -7.38 6.01 -7.69
N TRP A 81 -7.82 4.92 -7.09
CA TRP A 81 -8.04 3.64 -7.76
C TRP A 81 -9.25 2.93 -7.16
N ASN A 82 -9.83 2.03 -7.92
CA ASN A 82 -10.98 1.25 -7.47
C ASN A 82 -10.89 -0.19 -7.97
N GLU A 83 -11.59 -1.08 -7.27
CA GLU A 83 -11.76 -2.46 -7.65
C GLU A 83 -13.14 -2.99 -7.23
N THR A 84 -13.58 -4.05 -7.90
CA THR A 84 -14.83 -4.73 -7.56
C THR A 84 -14.53 -5.97 -6.72
N ILE A 85 -15.06 -5.98 -5.50
CA ILE A 85 -15.05 -7.13 -4.61
C ILE A 85 -16.30 -7.99 -4.89
N PRO A 86 -16.16 -9.31 -5.07
CA PRO A 86 -17.33 -10.18 -5.26
C PRO A 86 -18.28 -10.14 -4.04
N LEU A 87 -19.54 -9.74 -4.25
CA LEU A 87 -20.54 -9.65 -3.16
C LEU A 87 -20.71 -10.96 -2.37
N LYS A 88 -20.50 -12.11 -3.01
CA LYS A 88 -20.56 -13.43 -2.36
C LYS A 88 -19.59 -13.60 -1.18
N ILE A 89 -18.51 -12.81 -1.11
CA ILE A 89 -17.54 -12.91 0.00
C ILE A 89 -17.79 -11.90 1.12
N PHE A 90 -18.66 -10.90 0.92
CA PHE A 90 -18.94 -9.84 1.90
C PHE A 90 -19.32 -10.38 3.29
N PRO A 91 -20.18 -11.40 3.42
CA PRO A 91 -20.54 -11.94 4.73
C PRO A 91 -19.33 -12.49 5.51
N SER A 92 -18.31 -12.96 4.79
CA SER A 92 -17.10 -13.57 5.33
C SER A 92 -16.02 -12.55 5.70
N ILE A 93 -16.05 -11.31 5.18
CA ILE A 93 -15.02 -10.30 5.48
C ILE A 93 -15.07 -9.90 6.95
N LYS A 94 -13.92 -9.98 7.64
CA LYS A 94 -13.73 -9.55 9.04
C LYS A 94 -12.55 -8.62 9.23
N TYR A 95 -11.49 -8.86 8.48
CA TYR A 95 -10.28 -8.08 8.55
C TYR A 95 -9.87 -7.62 7.15
N TYR A 96 -9.13 -6.53 7.11
CA TYR A 96 -8.40 -6.12 5.93
C TYR A 96 -6.91 -5.95 6.25
N GLY A 97 -6.10 -5.94 5.21
CA GLY A 97 -4.71 -5.56 5.26
C GLY A 97 -4.36 -4.68 4.06
N ILE A 98 -3.52 -3.68 4.30
CA ILE A 98 -2.93 -2.83 3.25
C ILE A 98 -1.44 -3.10 3.25
N VAL A 99 -0.90 -3.47 2.10
CA VAL A 99 0.53 -3.77 1.97
C VAL A 99 1.17 -2.75 1.05
N HIS A 100 1.98 -1.86 1.63
CA HIS A 100 2.84 -0.93 0.89
C HIS A 100 4.24 -1.51 0.76
N LYS A 101 4.80 -1.48 -0.45
CA LYS A 101 6.19 -1.89 -0.72
C LYS A 101 6.86 -0.96 -1.71
N HIS A 102 8.18 -0.89 -1.64
CA HIS A 102 8.96 -0.32 -2.74
C HIS A 102 8.95 -1.32 -3.91
N VAL A 103 8.43 -0.89 -5.05
CA VAL A 103 8.28 -1.73 -6.26
C VAL A 103 8.94 -1.01 -7.43
N PRO A 104 10.26 -1.11 -7.61
CA PRO A 104 10.92 -0.53 -8.79
C PRO A 104 10.36 -1.14 -10.08
N ALA A 105 10.33 -0.34 -11.17
CA ALA A 105 9.60 -0.67 -12.39
C ALA A 105 9.97 -2.04 -13.02
N ASN A 106 11.22 -2.46 -12.85
CA ASN A 106 11.71 -3.76 -13.31
C ASN A 106 11.14 -4.95 -12.51
N HIS A 107 10.55 -4.72 -11.34
CA HIS A 107 10.07 -5.77 -10.43
C HIS A 107 8.53 -5.83 -10.33
N VAL A 108 7.79 -4.95 -11.02
CA VAL A 108 6.30 -4.92 -10.96
C VAL A 108 5.68 -6.28 -11.29
N LYS A 109 6.16 -6.95 -12.35
CA LYS A 109 5.68 -8.29 -12.75
C LYS A 109 5.98 -9.36 -11.69
N TRP A 110 7.12 -9.24 -11.01
CA TRP A 110 7.48 -10.16 -9.92
C TRP A 110 6.58 -9.93 -8.71
N PHE A 111 6.33 -8.68 -8.33
CA PHE A 111 5.45 -8.35 -7.21
C PHE A 111 4.02 -8.84 -7.46
N ALA A 112 3.46 -8.58 -8.64
CA ALA A 112 2.13 -9.06 -9.02
C ALA A 112 2.03 -10.60 -8.93
N LYS A 113 3.05 -11.32 -9.40
CA LYS A 113 3.09 -12.79 -9.34
C LYS A 113 3.25 -13.35 -7.91
N ASN A 114 3.80 -12.57 -6.99
CA ASN A 114 4.15 -13.01 -5.63
C ASN A 114 3.29 -12.36 -4.53
N GLN A 115 2.17 -11.70 -4.86
CA GLN A 115 1.30 -11.02 -3.88
C GLN A 115 0.89 -11.91 -2.70
N ASN A 116 0.50 -13.16 -2.96
CA ASN A 116 0.10 -14.10 -1.89
C ASN A 116 1.24 -14.43 -0.94
N LYS A 117 2.48 -14.55 -1.45
CA LYS A 117 3.68 -14.77 -0.64
C LYS A 117 4.01 -13.55 0.19
N LEU A 118 4.01 -12.37 -0.44
CA LEU A 118 4.24 -11.10 0.25
C LEU A 118 3.20 -10.86 1.35
N PHE A 119 1.94 -11.19 1.09
CA PHE A 119 0.90 -11.12 2.11
C PHE A 119 1.19 -12.06 3.29
N ALA A 120 1.58 -13.32 3.04
CA ALA A 120 1.94 -14.26 4.10
C ALA A 120 3.11 -13.75 4.97
N GLU A 121 4.14 -13.16 4.34
CA GLU A 121 5.27 -12.52 5.03
C GLU A 121 4.87 -11.24 5.77
N THR A 122 3.87 -10.53 5.27
CA THR A 122 3.38 -9.29 5.89
C THR A 122 2.29 -9.55 6.93
N LYS A 123 1.75 -10.76 7.08
CA LYS A 123 0.76 -11.11 8.12
C LYS A 123 1.28 -10.88 9.55
N GLU A 124 2.60 -10.84 9.72
CA GLU A 124 3.28 -10.45 10.97
C GLU A 124 3.42 -8.93 11.18
N ASN A 125 3.29 -8.12 10.12
CA ASN A 125 3.55 -6.66 10.12
C ASN A 125 2.37 -5.81 9.58
N ALA A 126 1.31 -6.43 9.07
CA ALA A 126 0.17 -5.74 8.48
C ALA A 126 -0.68 -5.10 9.59
N GLU A 127 -1.09 -3.86 9.38
CA GLU A 127 -2.11 -3.22 10.19
C GLU A 127 -3.44 -3.95 9.98
N LEU A 128 -3.69 -4.97 10.81
CA LEU A 128 -4.95 -5.69 10.86
C LEU A 128 -5.97 -4.81 11.58
N ILE A 129 -6.87 -4.21 10.83
CA ILE A 129 -7.96 -3.42 11.38
C ILE A 129 -9.28 -4.15 11.08
N MET A 130 -10.15 -4.23 12.10
CA MET A 130 -11.48 -4.83 11.94
C MET A 130 -12.32 -3.95 11.02
N VAL A 131 -13.00 -4.59 10.07
CA VAL A 131 -14.08 -3.92 9.33
C VAL A 131 -15.26 -3.79 10.29
N ALA A 132 -15.50 -2.59 10.81
CA ALA A 132 -16.74 -2.31 11.53
C ALA A 132 -17.89 -2.44 10.53
N LYS A 133 -18.83 -3.35 10.80
CA LYS A 133 -20.10 -3.39 10.08
C LYS A 133 -20.93 -2.21 10.57
N ASN A 134 -21.35 -1.32 9.67
CA ASN A 134 -22.43 -0.38 9.95
C ASN A 134 -23.76 -1.13 10.06
#